data_AF-A0A8J5TAK6-F1
#
_entry.id   AF-A0A8J5TAK6-F1
#
_cell.length_a   1.000
_cell.length_b   1.000
_cell.length_c   1.000
_cell.angle_alpha   90.00
_cell.angle_beta   90.00
_cell.angle_gamma   90.00
#
_symmetry.space_group_name_H-M   'P 1'
#
loop_
_entity.id
_entity.type
_entity.pdbx_description
1 polymer ?
#
loop_
_entity_poly.entity_id
_entity_poly.type
_entity_poly.pdbx_seq_one_letter_code
_entity_poly.pdbx_strand_id
1 'polypeptide(L)'
;MRKQPPQAHRLRWLHALLLALPLLSVPILYTALGAARPAQVPPTPRRGGRLHQPPPRLAYLVSGGTGDGPRIRRLLRALYHPWNCYLVRVAGEEDRVDLEAFVRGEEALCRYGNVRVVAAGEWAPVSRRGPTELAAMLHAASVLLREFDGWSWFINLSASDYPLMPQDDILHIFSYLPRDLNFIEHTSNIGWKEYQRARPIIVDPALQISNKTEVVTTKEKRSTPSAFKIFVGIVTTFKMFSTL
;
A
#
# COMPACT_ATOMS: atom_id res chain seq x y z
N MET A 1 9.77 94.27 24.39
CA MET A 1 10.71 93.39 25.13
C MET A 1 10.01 92.07 25.44
N ARG A 2 10.29 90.99 24.69
CA ARG A 2 9.83 89.62 25.00
C ARG A 2 11.08 88.77 25.26
N LYS A 3 11.24 88.28 26.49
CA LYS A 3 12.35 87.37 26.87
C LYS A 3 12.08 85.98 26.26
N GLN A 4 13.04 85.44 25.50
CA GLN A 4 13.08 84.03 25.10
C GLN A 4 13.34 83.14 26.33
N PRO A 5 12.70 81.96 26.46
CA PRO A 5 13.03 81.01 27.52
C PRO A 5 14.26 80.15 27.16
N PRO A 6 14.98 79.59 28.14
CA PRO A 6 16.30 78.99 27.93
C PRO A 6 16.20 77.58 27.30
N GLN A 7 16.79 77.42 26.11
CA GLN A 7 16.88 76.15 25.37
C GLN A 7 17.73 75.07 26.07
N ALA A 8 18.61 75.45 26.99
CA ALA A 8 19.60 74.55 27.60
C ALA A 8 18.99 73.50 28.56
N HIS A 9 17.83 73.79 29.17
CA HIS A 9 17.22 72.86 30.14
C HIS A 9 16.60 71.65 29.44
N ARG A 10 15.88 71.85 28.33
CA ARG A 10 15.17 70.78 27.61
C ARG A 10 16.11 69.73 27.02
N LEU A 11 17.30 70.14 26.58
CA LEU A 11 18.29 69.24 26.00
C LEU A 11 18.91 68.30 27.05
N ARG A 12 19.12 68.78 28.29
CA ARG A 12 19.66 67.96 29.39
C ARG A 12 18.72 66.82 29.81
N TRP A 13 17.41 67.07 29.85
CA TRP A 13 16.42 66.04 30.17
C TRP A 13 16.25 65.01 29.04
N LEU A 14 16.42 65.42 27.78
CA LEU A 14 16.42 64.51 26.62
C LEU A 14 17.62 63.55 26.64
N HIS A 15 18.82 64.03 27.01
CA HIS A 15 20.00 63.16 27.16
C HIS A 15 19.86 62.22 28.36
N ALA A 16 19.27 62.68 29.48
CA ALA A 16 18.98 61.83 30.64
C ALA A 16 17.96 60.73 30.32
N LEU A 17 16.94 61.02 29.50
CA LEU A 17 15.95 60.04 29.03
C LEU A 17 16.57 59.00 28.06
N LEU A 18 17.47 59.43 27.17
CA LEU A 18 18.14 58.55 26.21
C LEU A 18 19.14 57.58 26.87
N LEU A 19 19.79 57.99 27.96
CA LEU A 19 20.70 57.14 28.74
C LEU A 19 19.97 56.20 29.73
N ALA A 20 18.73 56.51 30.11
CA ALA A 20 17.93 55.66 31.00
C ALA A 20 17.23 54.49 30.28
N LEU A 21 17.00 54.59 28.96
CA LEU A 21 16.38 53.53 28.14
C LEU A 21 17.13 52.17 28.17
N PRO A 22 18.47 52.10 28.08
CA PRO A 22 19.17 50.80 28.12
C PRO A 22 19.19 50.15 29.52
N LEU A 23 19.00 50.91 30.61
CA LEU A 23 18.97 50.35 31.97
C LEU A 23 17.63 49.69 32.31
N LEU A 24 16.54 50.09 31.65
CA LEU A 24 15.21 49.51 31.79
C LEU A 24 14.98 48.28 30.89
N SER A 25 15.76 48.09 29.82
CA SER A 25 15.59 46.96 28.89
C SER A 25 16.33 45.69 29.32
N VAL A 26 17.37 45.80 30.14
CA VAL A 26 18.15 44.67 30.66
C VAL A 26 17.33 43.69 31.52
N PRO A 27 16.48 44.13 32.48
CA PRO A 27 15.66 43.19 33.26
C PRO A 27 14.59 42.48 32.39
N ILE A 28 14.08 43.15 31.35
CA ILE A 28 13.11 42.56 30.41
C ILE A 28 13.77 41.44 29.60
N LEU A 29 15.01 41.64 29.14
CA LEU A 29 15.76 40.61 28.42
C LEU A 29 16.13 39.41 29.33
N TYR A 30 16.43 39.66 30.61
CA TYR A 30 16.70 38.60 31.59
C TYR A 30 15.45 37.74 31.89
N THR A 31 14.25 38.36 31.95
CA THR A 31 13.00 37.60 32.10
C THR A 31 12.64 36.79 30.84
N ALA A 32 13.02 37.27 29.65
CA ALA A 32 12.79 36.55 28.39
C ALA A 32 13.74 35.36 28.21
N LEU A 33 14.98 35.44 28.70
CA LEU A 33 15.96 34.35 28.59
C LEU A 33 15.86 33.32 29.73
N GLY A 34 15.36 33.70 30.91
CA GLY A 34 15.22 32.82 32.08
C GLY A 34 13.97 31.94 32.09
N ALA A 35 13.01 32.17 31.18
CA ALA A 35 11.74 31.44 31.10
C ALA A 35 11.68 30.41 29.96
N ALA A 36 12.84 29.98 29.43
CA ALA A 36 12.91 28.76 28.64
C ALA A 36 12.71 27.56 29.57
N ARG A 37 11.44 27.29 29.93
CA ARG A 37 11.02 25.97 30.39
C ARG A 37 11.62 24.96 29.41
N PRO A 38 12.37 23.93 29.85
CA PRO A 38 12.69 22.85 28.94
C PRO A 38 11.36 22.41 28.35
N ALA A 39 11.24 22.47 27.02
CA ALA A 39 10.06 22.01 26.34
C ALA A 39 9.81 20.61 26.88
N GLN A 40 8.73 20.45 27.65
CA GLN A 40 8.22 19.12 27.95
C GLN A 40 7.97 18.54 26.58
N VAL A 41 8.86 17.65 26.15
CA VAL A 41 8.60 16.77 25.02
C VAL A 41 7.18 16.30 25.27
N PRO A 42 6.21 16.61 24.40
CA PRO A 42 4.85 16.12 24.59
C PRO A 42 5.03 14.63 24.88
N PRO A 43 4.44 14.09 25.97
CA PRO A 43 4.64 12.69 26.28
C PRO A 43 4.38 11.97 24.97
N THR A 44 5.42 11.31 24.45
CA THR A 44 5.27 10.42 23.30
C THR A 44 3.98 9.68 23.61
N PRO A 45 2.97 9.71 22.71
CA PRO A 45 1.71 9.06 22.99
C PRO A 45 2.14 7.72 23.52
N ARG A 46 1.84 7.47 24.82
CA ARG A 46 2.28 6.27 25.51
C ARG A 46 2.04 5.21 24.45
N ARG A 47 3.09 4.52 23.98
CA ARG A 47 2.90 3.27 23.27
C ARG A 47 2.22 2.43 24.35
N GLY A 48 0.91 2.63 24.50
CA GLY A 48 0.01 1.80 25.27
C GLY A 48 0.38 0.45 24.73
N GLY A 49 0.96 -0.36 25.62
CA GLY A 49 1.74 -1.52 25.25
C GLY A 49 1.04 -2.14 24.07
N ARG A 50 1.70 -2.19 22.91
CA ARG A 50 1.14 -2.89 21.77
C ARG A 50 0.87 -4.26 22.35
N LEU A 51 -0.40 -4.53 22.68
CA LEU A 51 -0.91 -5.86 22.93
C LEU A 51 -0.21 -6.67 21.86
N HIS A 52 0.59 -7.63 22.28
CA HIS A 52 1.49 -8.38 21.41
C HIS A 52 0.58 -9.07 20.40
N GLN A 53 0.23 -8.35 19.33
CA GLN A 53 -0.71 -8.83 18.35
C GLN A 53 0.04 -9.94 17.65
N PRO A 54 -0.60 -11.11 17.48
CA PRO A 54 0.06 -12.21 16.80
C PRO A 54 0.61 -11.70 15.46
N PRO A 55 1.76 -12.21 14.99
CA PRO A 55 2.29 -11.83 13.69
C PRO A 55 1.19 -11.85 12.64
N PRO A 56 1.15 -10.88 11.72
CA PRO A 56 0.09 -10.84 10.73
C PRO A 56 0.18 -12.06 9.82
N ARG A 57 -0.97 -12.55 9.36
CA ARG A 57 -1.01 -13.62 8.37
C ARG A 57 -1.20 -13.00 6.99
N LEU A 58 -0.37 -13.40 6.03
CA LEU A 58 -0.43 -12.88 4.66
C LEU A 58 -1.10 -13.90 3.74
N ALA A 59 -1.93 -13.41 2.84
CA ALA A 59 -2.65 -14.19 1.84
C ALA A 59 -2.12 -13.87 0.44
N TYR A 60 -1.52 -14.84 -0.22
CA TYR A 60 -0.91 -14.67 -1.54
C TYR A 60 -1.79 -15.26 -2.64
N LEU A 61 -2.07 -14.47 -3.67
CA LEU A 61 -2.46 -14.99 -4.98
C LEU A 61 -1.20 -15.08 -5.84
N VAL A 62 -0.82 -16.28 -6.27
CA VAL A 62 0.28 -16.51 -7.21
C VAL A 62 -0.30 -16.94 -8.56
N SER A 63 -0.11 -16.12 -9.60
CA SER A 63 -0.69 -16.33 -10.93
C SER A 63 0.38 -16.53 -12.00
N GLY A 64 0.20 -17.50 -12.90
CA GLY A 64 1.04 -17.69 -14.08
C GLY A 64 0.25 -18.02 -15.34
N GLY A 65 0.89 -17.83 -16.49
CA GLY A 65 0.39 -18.29 -17.79
C GLY A 65 0.80 -19.74 -18.07
N THR A 66 0.61 -20.16 -19.30
CA THR A 66 1.10 -21.46 -19.79
C THR A 66 2.64 -21.48 -19.79
N GLY A 67 3.23 -22.54 -19.24
CA GLY A 67 4.68 -22.74 -19.11
C GLY A 67 5.32 -22.05 -17.90
N ASP A 68 4.54 -21.38 -17.05
CA ASP A 68 5.05 -20.70 -15.86
C ASP A 68 5.15 -21.62 -14.62
N GLY A 69 4.74 -22.90 -14.71
CA GLY A 69 4.77 -23.86 -13.60
C GLY A 69 6.12 -23.93 -12.87
N PRO A 70 7.26 -24.09 -13.56
CA PRO A 70 8.58 -24.09 -12.93
C PRO A 70 8.93 -22.79 -12.20
N ARG A 71 8.50 -21.64 -12.74
CA ARG A 71 8.73 -20.33 -12.11
C ARG A 71 7.88 -20.17 -10.86
N ILE A 72 6.61 -20.60 -10.90
CA ILE A 72 5.73 -20.63 -9.74
C ILE A 72 6.31 -21.53 -8.66
N ARG A 73 6.79 -22.74 -9.01
CA ARG A 73 7.43 -23.64 -8.05
C ARG A 73 8.62 -22.97 -7.35
N ARG A 74 9.50 -22.31 -8.12
CA ARG A 74 10.63 -21.55 -7.58
C ARG A 74 10.16 -20.43 -6.65
N LEU A 75 9.14 -19.69 -7.06
CA LEU A 75 8.58 -18.58 -6.29
C LEU A 75 7.94 -19.07 -4.98
N LEU A 76 7.16 -20.15 -5.01
CA LEU A 76 6.55 -20.74 -3.82
C LEU A 76 7.60 -21.15 -2.81
N ARG A 77 8.71 -21.79 -3.23
CA ARG A 77 9.81 -22.13 -2.32
C ARG A 77 10.42 -20.90 -1.63
N ALA A 78 10.56 -19.78 -2.35
CA ALA A 78 11.10 -18.56 -1.78
C ALA A 78 10.10 -17.81 -0.87
N LEU A 79 8.80 -17.92 -1.16
CA LEU A 79 7.73 -17.24 -0.43
C LEU A 79 7.14 -18.05 0.71
N TYR A 80 7.40 -19.35 0.78
CA TYR A 80 6.66 -20.23 1.68
C TYR A 80 6.99 -19.96 3.15
N HIS A 81 5.94 -19.80 3.94
CA HIS A 81 5.99 -19.71 5.39
C HIS A 81 4.72 -20.37 5.95
N PRO A 82 4.81 -21.23 6.98
CA PRO A 82 3.69 -22.02 7.49
C PRO A 82 2.52 -21.19 8.02
N TRP A 83 2.79 -19.94 8.44
CA TRP A 83 1.77 -19.03 8.94
C TRP A 83 0.86 -18.46 7.85
N ASN A 84 1.36 -18.29 6.63
CA ASN A 84 0.66 -17.60 5.53
C ASN A 84 -0.30 -18.55 4.79
N CYS A 85 -1.10 -18.02 3.87
CA CYS A 85 -1.91 -18.81 2.95
C CYS A 85 -1.62 -18.44 1.49
N TYR A 86 -1.72 -19.45 0.61
CA TYR A 86 -1.33 -19.33 -0.79
C TYR A 86 -2.40 -19.92 -1.68
N LEU A 87 -2.86 -19.14 -2.64
CA LEU A 87 -3.73 -19.56 -3.72
C LEU A 87 -2.97 -19.47 -5.04
N VAL A 88 -2.84 -20.58 -5.73
CA VAL A 88 -1.99 -20.73 -6.92
C VAL A 88 -2.88 -20.97 -8.13
N ARG A 89 -2.76 -20.11 -9.14
CA ARG A 89 -3.46 -20.22 -10.42
C ARG A 89 -2.47 -20.27 -11.57
N VAL A 90 -2.62 -21.26 -12.46
CA VAL A 90 -1.84 -21.36 -13.69
C VAL A 90 -2.77 -21.69 -14.86
N ALA A 91 -2.47 -21.18 -16.05
CA ALA A 91 -3.30 -21.40 -17.23
C ALA A 91 -3.03 -22.75 -17.93
N GLY A 92 -1.81 -23.30 -17.78
CA GLY A 92 -1.43 -24.58 -18.37
C GLY A 92 -1.89 -25.77 -17.53
N GLU A 93 -2.58 -26.72 -18.17
CA GLU A 93 -3.07 -27.94 -17.49
C GLU A 93 -1.92 -28.81 -16.98
N GLU A 94 -0.86 -28.97 -17.80
CA GLU A 94 0.35 -29.69 -17.40
C GLU A 94 1.05 -29.00 -16.22
N ASP A 95 1.19 -27.67 -16.27
CA ASP A 95 1.75 -26.89 -15.15
C ASP A 95 0.93 -27.06 -13.87
N ARG A 96 -0.40 -27.11 -13.99
CA ARG A 96 -1.31 -27.28 -12.85
C ARG A 96 -1.12 -28.64 -12.19
N VAL A 97 -1.12 -29.71 -12.99
CA VAL A 97 -0.92 -31.09 -12.50
C VAL A 97 0.46 -31.22 -11.84
N ASP A 98 1.49 -30.64 -12.45
CA ASP A 98 2.85 -30.63 -11.90
C ASP A 98 2.93 -29.85 -10.58
N LEU A 99 2.28 -28.70 -10.48
CA LEU A 99 2.21 -27.91 -9.24
C LEU A 99 1.43 -28.61 -8.14
N GLU A 100 0.34 -29.30 -8.46
CA GLU A 100 -0.40 -30.12 -7.50
C GLU A 100 0.44 -31.28 -6.96
N ALA A 101 1.17 -31.99 -7.84
CA ALA A 101 2.10 -33.03 -7.45
C ALA A 101 3.22 -32.48 -6.56
N PHE A 102 3.76 -31.31 -6.91
CA PHE A 102 4.76 -30.61 -6.09
C PHE A 102 4.23 -30.26 -4.70
N VAL A 103 3.03 -29.67 -4.59
CA VAL A 103 2.42 -29.31 -3.29
C VAL A 103 2.15 -30.54 -2.43
N ARG A 104 1.72 -31.66 -3.02
CA ARG A 104 1.51 -32.92 -2.29
C ARG A 104 2.82 -33.62 -1.89
N GLY A 105 3.88 -33.44 -2.68
CA GLY A 105 5.17 -34.11 -2.47
C GLY A 105 6.14 -33.38 -1.54
N GLU A 106 6.01 -32.07 -1.37
CA GLU A 106 6.89 -31.27 -0.50
C GLU A 106 6.36 -31.31 0.96
N GLU A 107 7.16 -31.83 1.89
CA GLU A 107 6.75 -32.14 3.27
C GLU A 107 6.08 -30.95 3.97
N ALA A 108 6.70 -29.78 3.89
CA ALA A 108 6.19 -28.58 4.55
C ALA A 108 4.81 -28.17 3.98
N LEU A 109 4.67 -28.15 2.65
CA LEU A 109 3.43 -27.74 1.99
C LEU A 109 2.28 -28.70 2.31
N CYS A 110 2.57 -30.00 2.28
CA CYS A 110 1.62 -31.06 2.61
C CYS A 110 1.21 -31.00 4.09
N ARG A 111 2.18 -30.82 5.00
CA ARG A 111 1.95 -30.81 6.46
C ARG A 111 1.04 -29.68 6.91
N TYR A 112 1.24 -28.46 6.41
CA TYR A 112 0.47 -27.29 6.85
C TYR A 112 -0.79 -27.06 6.01
N GLY A 113 -0.91 -27.64 4.81
CA GLY A 113 -2.12 -27.58 3.99
C GLY A 113 -2.54 -26.15 3.60
N ASN A 114 -1.60 -25.20 3.65
CA ASN A 114 -1.85 -23.78 3.47
C ASN A 114 -1.59 -23.28 2.03
N VAL A 115 -1.38 -24.20 1.09
CA VAL A 115 -1.24 -23.94 -0.36
C VAL A 115 -2.35 -24.64 -1.10
N ARG A 116 -3.18 -23.87 -1.82
CA ARG A 116 -4.23 -24.38 -2.69
C ARG A 116 -3.91 -24.08 -4.14
N VAL A 117 -3.84 -25.11 -4.97
CA VAL A 117 -3.81 -24.97 -6.43
C VAL A 117 -5.25 -24.97 -6.94
N VAL A 118 -5.60 -23.99 -7.76
CA VAL A 118 -6.93 -23.86 -8.39
C VAL A 118 -7.17 -25.05 -9.31
N ALA A 119 -8.34 -25.69 -9.19
CA ALA A 119 -8.67 -26.88 -9.98
C ALA A 119 -8.96 -26.52 -11.45
N ALA A 120 -8.80 -27.50 -12.35
CA ALA A 120 -9.16 -27.34 -13.76
C ALA A 120 -10.61 -26.90 -13.91
N GLY A 121 -10.85 -25.88 -14.74
CA GLY A 121 -12.18 -25.36 -15.05
C GLY A 121 -12.87 -24.59 -13.93
N GLU A 122 -12.26 -24.47 -12.75
CA GLU A 122 -12.83 -23.71 -11.64
C GLU A 122 -12.87 -22.21 -11.96
N TRP A 123 -11.90 -21.72 -12.74
CA TRP A 123 -11.71 -20.30 -13.03
C TRP A 123 -11.80 -20.01 -14.52
N ALA A 124 -12.45 -18.89 -14.85
CA ALA A 124 -12.52 -18.43 -16.22
C ALA A 124 -11.14 -17.99 -16.77
N PRO A 125 -10.93 -18.09 -18.10
CA PRO A 125 -9.73 -17.55 -18.74
C PRO A 125 -9.53 -16.06 -18.45
N VAL A 126 -8.26 -15.66 -18.33
CA VAL A 126 -7.89 -14.28 -17.96
C VAL A 126 -7.15 -13.60 -19.10
N SER A 127 -7.61 -12.41 -19.47
CA SER A 127 -6.89 -11.47 -20.31
C SER A 127 -6.11 -10.47 -19.45
N ARG A 128 -4.78 -10.42 -19.60
CA ARG A 128 -3.84 -9.52 -18.86
C ARG A 128 -4.06 -8.01 -19.10
N ARG A 129 -4.99 -7.64 -19.96
CA ARG A 129 -5.33 -6.23 -20.23
C ARG A 129 -6.82 -5.96 -20.09
N GLY A 130 -7.57 -6.97 -19.69
CA GLY A 130 -9.02 -6.95 -19.67
C GLY A 130 -9.57 -6.92 -18.24
N PRO A 131 -10.87 -6.58 -18.09
CA PRO A 131 -11.59 -6.70 -16.83
C PRO A 131 -11.53 -8.10 -16.21
N THR A 132 -11.29 -9.16 -16.99
CA THR A 132 -11.14 -10.53 -16.45
C THR A 132 -9.98 -10.67 -15.47
N GLU A 133 -8.89 -9.90 -15.60
CA GLU A 133 -7.79 -9.94 -14.63
C GLU A 133 -8.24 -9.43 -13.26
N LEU A 134 -9.01 -8.33 -13.23
CA LEU A 134 -9.59 -7.82 -12.00
C LEU A 134 -10.63 -8.78 -11.44
N ALA A 135 -11.50 -9.34 -12.28
CA ALA A 135 -12.49 -10.32 -11.86
C ALA A 135 -11.81 -11.54 -11.21
N ALA A 136 -10.71 -12.01 -11.77
CA ALA A 136 -9.96 -13.13 -11.24
C ALA A 136 -9.26 -12.79 -9.91
N MET A 137 -8.74 -11.56 -9.74
CA MET A 137 -8.22 -11.10 -8.44
C MET A 137 -9.32 -11.02 -7.37
N LEU A 138 -10.51 -10.55 -7.72
CA LEU A 138 -11.65 -10.49 -6.79
C LEU A 138 -12.15 -11.89 -6.42
N HIS A 139 -12.18 -12.81 -7.39
CA HIS A 139 -12.47 -14.23 -7.14
C HIS A 139 -11.42 -14.85 -6.20
N ALA A 140 -10.13 -14.54 -6.40
CA ALA A 140 -9.07 -14.98 -5.50
C ALA A 140 -9.28 -14.54 -4.07
N ALA A 141 -9.60 -13.26 -3.89
CA ALA A 141 -9.86 -12.69 -2.58
C ALA A 141 -11.07 -13.35 -1.92
N SER A 142 -12.18 -13.58 -2.66
CA SER A 142 -13.37 -14.22 -2.10
C SER A 142 -13.10 -15.68 -1.69
N VAL A 143 -12.32 -16.41 -2.48
CA VAL A 143 -11.84 -17.76 -2.14
C VAL A 143 -11.02 -17.73 -0.86
N LEU A 144 -10.03 -16.83 -0.76
CA LEU A 144 -9.17 -16.73 0.42
C LEU A 144 -9.93 -16.30 1.67
N LEU A 145 -10.94 -15.42 1.54
CA LEU A 145 -11.84 -15.04 2.62
C LEU A 145 -12.70 -16.21 3.11
N ARG A 146 -13.09 -17.11 2.20
CA ARG A 146 -13.95 -18.26 2.53
C ARG A 146 -13.17 -19.43 3.13
N GLU A 147 -11.94 -19.64 2.68
CA GLU A 147 -11.18 -20.86 3.00
C GLU A 147 -10.10 -20.63 4.06
N PHE A 148 -9.68 -19.39 4.29
CA PHE A 148 -8.65 -19.07 5.28
C PHE A 148 -9.09 -17.92 6.16
N ASP A 149 -9.09 -18.15 7.47
CA ASP A 149 -9.42 -17.12 8.44
C ASP A 149 -8.20 -16.32 8.90
N GLY A 150 -8.47 -15.09 9.34
CA GLY A 150 -7.54 -14.28 10.14
C GLY A 150 -6.31 -13.72 9.40
N TRP A 151 -6.27 -13.80 8.07
CA TRP A 151 -5.25 -13.08 7.30
C TRP A 151 -5.52 -11.57 7.29
N SER A 152 -4.45 -10.78 7.26
CA SER A 152 -4.49 -9.32 7.40
C SER A 152 -4.30 -8.60 6.06
N TRP A 153 -3.50 -9.16 5.15
CA TRP A 153 -3.22 -8.56 3.85
C TRP A 153 -3.27 -9.60 2.72
N PHE A 154 -3.89 -9.21 1.62
CA PHE A 154 -3.91 -9.88 0.33
C PHE A 154 -2.84 -9.30 -0.58
N ILE A 155 -2.05 -10.17 -1.20
CA ILE A 155 -0.91 -9.83 -2.04
C ILE A 155 -1.04 -10.61 -3.34
N ASN A 156 -1.14 -9.91 -4.47
CA ASN A 156 -1.13 -10.55 -5.79
C ASN A 156 0.28 -10.55 -6.38
N LEU A 157 0.72 -11.71 -6.85
CA LEU A 157 2.01 -11.93 -7.48
C LEU A 157 1.82 -12.69 -8.79
N SER A 158 2.64 -12.37 -9.77
CA SER A 158 2.81 -13.11 -11.01
C SER A 158 4.01 -14.06 -10.91
N ALA A 159 4.09 -15.04 -11.82
CA ALA A 159 5.24 -15.93 -11.95
C ALA A 159 6.57 -15.21 -12.29
N SER A 160 6.51 -13.93 -12.65
CA SER A 160 7.71 -13.10 -12.92
C SER A 160 8.21 -12.35 -11.68
N ASP A 161 7.43 -12.30 -10.61
CA ASP A 161 7.81 -11.64 -9.36
C ASP A 161 8.76 -12.52 -8.52
N TYR A 162 9.53 -11.89 -7.63
CA TYR A 162 10.42 -12.59 -6.70
C TYR A 162 10.64 -11.77 -5.42
N PRO A 163 10.57 -12.38 -4.22
CA PRO A 163 10.81 -11.66 -2.98
C PRO A 163 12.26 -11.21 -2.87
N LEU A 164 12.47 -9.97 -2.42
CA LEU A 164 13.80 -9.41 -2.13
C LEU A 164 14.21 -9.57 -0.65
N MET A 165 13.29 -10.05 0.18
CA MET A 165 13.47 -10.24 1.61
C MET A 165 12.89 -11.59 2.03
N PRO A 166 13.48 -12.27 3.04
CA PRO A 166 12.88 -13.44 3.67
C PRO A 166 11.49 -13.16 4.23
N GLN A 167 10.65 -14.18 4.32
CA GLN A 167 9.30 -14.04 4.87
C GLN A 167 9.29 -13.61 6.33
N ASP A 168 10.22 -14.11 7.14
CA ASP A 168 10.30 -13.76 8.55
C ASP A 168 10.53 -12.25 8.74
N ASP A 169 11.37 -11.64 7.90
CA ASP A 169 11.63 -10.20 7.92
C ASP A 169 10.40 -9.40 7.48
N ILE A 170 9.68 -9.88 6.45
CA ILE A 170 8.42 -9.27 6.01
C ILE A 170 7.39 -9.32 7.14
N LEU A 171 7.19 -10.48 7.76
CA LEU A 171 6.25 -10.66 8.87
C LEU A 171 6.64 -9.79 10.08
N HIS A 172 7.93 -9.70 10.37
CA HIS A 172 8.45 -8.82 11.41
C HIS A 172 8.10 -7.36 11.13
N ILE A 173 8.41 -6.84 9.94
CA ILE A 173 8.11 -5.45 9.56
C ILE A 173 6.60 -5.19 9.63
N PHE A 174 5.79 -6.06 9.04
CA PHE A 174 4.34 -5.91 9.00
C PHE A 174 3.70 -6.03 10.39
N SER A 175 4.32 -6.70 11.35
CA SER A 175 3.87 -6.70 12.75
C SER A 175 3.90 -5.29 13.38
N TYR A 176 4.71 -4.39 12.83
CA TYR A 176 4.77 -3.00 13.30
C TYR A 176 3.77 -2.07 12.63
N LEU A 177 3.10 -2.51 11.56
CA LEU A 177 2.20 -1.70 10.77
C LEU A 177 0.76 -1.84 11.30
N PRO A 178 0.00 -0.73 11.36
CA PRO A 178 -1.44 -0.81 11.59
C PRO A 178 -2.10 -1.68 10.52
N ARG A 179 -2.94 -2.63 10.95
CA ARG A 179 -3.55 -3.62 10.04
C ARG A 179 -4.51 -2.97 9.04
N ASP A 180 -5.10 -1.83 9.38
CA ASP A 180 -6.03 -1.03 8.59
C ASP A 180 -5.40 -0.26 7.40
N LEU A 181 -4.10 -0.47 7.12
CA LEU A 181 -3.40 0.15 6.00
C LEU A 181 -3.47 -0.68 4.72
N ASN A 182 -3.56 0.03 3.59
CA ASN A 182 -3.42 -0.50 2.23
C ASN A 182 -2.19 0.11 1.56
N PHE A 183 -1.40 -0.71 0.85
CA PHE A 183 -0.25 -0.23 0.08
C PHE A 183 -0.55 -0.36 -1.41
N ILE A 184 -0.94 0.79 -1.99
CA ILE A 184 -1.31 0.90 -3.39
C ILE A 184 -0.51 2.05 -3.99
N GLU A 185 0.35 1.75 -4.96
CA GLU A 185 1.00 2.80 -5.74
C GLU A 185 -0.03 3.38 -6.71
N HIS A 186 -0.25 4.69 -6.61
CA HIS A 186 -1.20 5.40 -7.45
C HIS A 186 -0.71 6.82 -7.77
N THR A 187 -1.20 7.36 -8.89
CA THR A 187 -1.09 8.78 -9.20
C THR A 187 -2.44 9.32 -9.66
N SER A 188 -2.72 10.55 -9.27
CA SER A 188 -3.90 11.29 -9.74
C SER A 188 -3.63 12.09 -11.01
N ASN A 189 -2.36 12.12 -11.47
CA ASN A 189 -1.97 12.73 -12.73
C ASN A 189 -2.13 11.72 -13.87
N ILE A 190 -3.33 11.72 -14.47
CA ILE A 190 -3.68 10.79 -15.53
C ILE A 190 -3.12 11.25 -16.88
N GLY A 191 -3.13 12.57 -17.15
CA GLY A 191 -2.67 13.15 -18.42
C GLY A 191 -3.28 12.47 -19.65
N TRP A 192 -2.43 12.14 -20.63
CA TRP A 192 -2.83 11.45 -21.87
C TRP A 192 -3.44 10.06 -21.65
N LYS A 193 -3.21 9.40 -20.49
CA LYS A 193 -3.76 8.07 -20.19
C LYS A 193 -5.28 8.08 -20.03
N GLU A 194 -5.90 9.24 -19.78
CA GLU A 194 -7.35 9.35 -19.62
C GLU A 194 -8.05 8.93 -20.92
N TYR A 195 -7.57 9.45 -22.04
CA TYR A 195 -8.11 9.16 -23.36
C TYR A 195 -7.89 7.71 -23.79
N GLN A 196 -6.84 7.07 -23.27
CA GLN A 196 -6.47 5.70 -23.62
C GLN A 196 -7.03 4.63 -22.68
N ARG A 197 -7.35 4.98 -21.43
CA ARG A 197 -7.71 3.98 -20.40
C ARG A 197 -9.04 4.26 -19.71
N ALA A 198 -9.47 5.51 -19.60
CA ALA A 198 -10.72 5.86 -18.91
C ALA A 198 -11.92 5.94 -19.87
N ARG A 199 -11.71 6.57 -21.03
CA ARG A 199 -12.76 6.83 -22.03
C ARG A 199 -13.08 5.67 -22.99
N PRO A 200 -12.13 4.79 -23.37
CA PRO A 200 -12.48 3.70 -24.27
C PRO A 200 -13.45 2.71 -23.63
N ILE A 201 -14.37 2.18 -24.44
CA ILE A 201 -15.19 1.04 -24.06
C ILE A 201 -14.46 -0.22 -24.53
N ILE A 202 -14.23 -1.11 -23.57
CA ILE A 202 -13.41 -2.31 -23.75
C ILE A 202 -14.34 -3.52 -23.72
N VAL A 203 -14.17 -4.40 -24.71
CA VAL A 203 -14.78 -5.73 -24.75
C VAL A 203 -13.68 -6.74 -24.48
N ASP A 204 -13.88 -7.54 -23.43
CA ASP A 204 -12.98 -8.63 -23.07
C ASP A 204 -13.55 -9.95 -23.62
N PRO A 205 -12.97 -10.50 -24.70
CA PRO A 205 -13.51 -11.71 -25.28
C PRO A 205 -13.34 -12.92 -24.35
N ALA A 206 -12.43 -12.88 -23.37
CA ALA A 206 -12.27 -13.96 -22.41
C ALA A 206 -13.52 -14.17 -21.53
N LEU A 207 -14.44 -13.20 -21.48
CA LEU A 207 -15.77 -13.35 -20.85
C LEU A 207 -16.75 -14.18 -21.70
N GLN A 208 -16.53 -14.28 -23.01
CA GLN A 208 -17.48 -14.88 -23.95
C GLN A 208 -16.91 -16.13 -24.64
N ILE A 209 -15.62 -16.15 -24.93
CA ILE A 209 -14.94 -17.14 -25.76
C ILE A 209 -13.59 -17.49 -25.12
N SER A 210 -13.42 -18.75 -24.72
CA SER A 210 -12.25 -19.21 -23.97
C SER A 210 -10.91 -19.06 -24.70
N ASN A 211 -10.94 -19.04 -26.04
CA ASN A 211 -9.73 -19.03 -26.89
C ASN A 211 -9.28 -17.63 -27.34
N LYS A 212 -9.98 -16.55 -26.95
CA LYS A 212 -9.61 -15.19 -27.34
C LYS A 212 -9.29 -14.36 -26.11
N THR A 213 -8.00 -14.11 -25.90
CA THR A 213 -7.50 -13.39 -24.72
C THR A 213 -7.04 -11.97 -25.04
N GLU A 214 -7.11 -11.53 -26.30
CA GLU A 214 -6.80 -10.14 -26.65
C GLU A 214 -8.04 -9.26 -26.54
N VAL A 215 -7.87 -8.17 -25.80
CA VAL A 215 -8.91 -7.18 -25.56
C VAL A 215 -9.19 -6.35 -26.79
N VAL A 216 -10.47 -6.12 -27.09
CA VAL A 216 -10.90 -5.31 -28.23
C VAL A 216 -11.51 -4.00 -27.74
N THR A 217 -11.08 -2.89 -28.33
CA THR A 217 -11.63 -1.57 -28.04
C THR A 217 -12.65 -1.18 -29.10
N THR A 218 -13.81 -0.67 -28.68
CA THR A 218 -14.85 -0.20 -29.62
C THR A 218 -14.50 1.16 -30.21
N LYS A 219 -15.14 1.51 -31.33
CA LYS A 219 -15.01 2.85 -31.93
C LYS A 219 -15.57 3.95 -31.02
N GLU A 220 -16.68 3.65 -30.34
CA GLU A 220 -17.34 4.55 -29.40
C GLU A 220 -16.55 4.72 -28.09
N LYS A 221 -16.72 5.88 -27.47
CA LYS A 221 -16.07 6.27 -26.20
C LYS A 221 -17.10 6.83 -25.24
N ARG A 222 -16.86 6.63 -23.94
CA ARG A 222 -17.67 7.20 -22.87
C ARG A 222 -17.06 8.50 -22.34
N SER A 223 -17.90 9.32 -21.72
CA SER A 223 -17.44 10.47 -20.92
C SER A 223 -16.71 9.98 -19.67
N THR A 224 -15.84 10.84 -19.12
CA THR A 224 -15.25 10.57 -17.80
C THR A 224 -16.30 10.70 -16.70
N PRO A 225 -16.27 9.83 -15.68
CA PRO A 225 -17.14 9.96 -14.51
C PRO A 225 -16.89 11.29 -13.79
N SER A 226 -17.97 11.95 -13.34
CA SER A 226 -17.89 13.18 -12.55
C SER A 226 -18.02 12.96 -11.04
N ALA A 227 -18.57 11.81 -10.63
CA ALA A 227 -18.83 11.51 -9.22
C ALA A 227 -17.58 11.13 -8.40
N PHE A 228 -16.49 10.74 -9.06
CA PHE A 228 -15.25 10.32 -8.40
C PHE A 228 -14.02 10.65 -9.24
N LYS A 229 -12.88 10.75 -8.57
CA LYS A 229 -11.58 10.97 -9.23
C LYS A 229 -10.95 9.63 -9.61
N ILE A 230 -10.46 9.54 -10.84
CA ILE A 230 -9.72 8.37 -11.30
C ILE A 230 -8.26 8.50 -10.88
N PHE A 231 -7.69 7.39 -10.41
CA PHE A 231 -6.27 7.23 -10.15
C PHE A 231 -5.72 6.13 -11.05
N VAL A 232 -4.45 6.25 -11.44
CA VAL A 232 -3.74 5.25 -12.23
C VAL A 232 -2.59 4.70 -11.40
N GLY A 233 -2.44 3.38 -11.36
CA GLY A 233 -1.40 2.71 -10.61
C GLY A 233 -0.88 1.46 -11.32
N ILE A 234 -0.11 0.66 -10.60
CA ILE A 234 0.32 -0.67 -11.01
C ILE A 234 -0.67 -1.74 -10.54
N VAL A 235 -0.60 -2.93 -11.13
CA VAL A 235 -1.50 -4.04 -10.81
C VAL A 235 -1.09 -4.73 -9.49
N THR A 236 0.21 -4.80 -9.19
CA THR A 236 0.72 -5.38 -7.94
C THR A 236 0.33 -4.50 -6.76
N THR A 237 -0.41 -5.06 -5.81
CA THR A 237 -0.99 -4.31 -4.69
C THR A 237 -0.97 -5.13 -3.40
N PHE A 238 -0.73 -4.47 -2.26
CA PHE A 238 -1.04 -5.03 -0.94
C PHE A 238 -2.37 -4.45 -0.48
N LYS A 239 -3.41 -5.28 -0.42
CA LYS A 239 -4.76 -4.85 -0.06
C LYS A 239 -5.24 -5.58 1.18
N MET A 240 -5.82 -4.87 2.13
CA MET A 240 -6.66 -5.45 3.15
C MET A 240 -8.04 -5.73 2.55
N PHE A 241 -8.58 -6.91 2.81
CA PHE A 241 -10.02 -7.11 2.82
C PHE A 241 -10.40 -7.27 4.29
N SER A 242 -11.15 -6.31 4.83
CA SER A 242 -11.67 -6.44 6.19
C SER A 242 -12.73 -7.53 6.15
N THR A 243 -12.48 -8.66 6.81
CA THR A 243 -13.56 -9.52 7.31
C THR A 243 -14.30 -8.73 8.36
N LEU A 244 -15.46 -8.18 7.98
CA LEU A 244 -16.47 -7.73 8.95
C LEU A 244 -17.16 -8.96 9.55
#